data_AF-A0A357CJB4-F1
#
_entry.id   AF-A0A357CJB4-F1
#
_cell.length_a   1.000
_cell.length_b   1.000
_cell.length_c   1.000
_cell.angle_alpha   90.00
_cell.angle_beta   90.00
_cell.angle_gamma   90.00
#
_symmetry.space_group_name_H-M   'P 1'
#
loop_
_entity.id
_entity.type
_entity.pdbx_description
1 polymer ?
#
loop_
_entity_poly.entity_id
_entity_poly.type
_entity_poly.pdbx_seq_one_letter_code
_entity_poly.pdbx_strand_id
1 'polypeptide(L)'
;MNSLQTPPLSAEQSAPDSRSVRLVRILLPVVVLAIGVAAWEAVVRANEIPPYVLPGPGAVFRTLVNDWPVLSRSLLTTLQTTLEGFVAAAIGGMALALLFNQSKWLEYS
;
A
#
# COMPACT_ATOMS: atom_id res chain seq x y z
N MET A 1 26.32 -53.25 -31.44
CA MET A 1 26.39 -52.45 -30.20
C MET A 1 25.47 -51.25 -30.38
N ASN A 2 24.32 -51.36 -29.75
CA ASN A 2 23.25 -50.35 -29.73
C ASN A 2 23.65 -49.12 -28.91
N SER A 3 22.79 -48.11 -29.01
CA SER A 3 22.54 -47.00 -28.09
C SER A 3 23.60 -45.91 -28.05
N LEU A 4 23.39 -44.86 -28.86
CA LEU A 4 23.24 -43.47 -28.40
C LEU A 4 22.39 -42.68 -29.42
N GLN A 5 21.13 -43.10 -29.60
CA GLN A 5 20.11 -42.16 -30.06
C GLN A 5 19.82 -41.23 -28.89
N THR A 6 20.49 -40.09 -28.86
CA THR A 6 20.06 -38.96 -28.05
C THR A 6 18.65 -38.60 -28.51
N PRO A 7 17.64 -38.66 -27.62
CA PRO A 7 16.27 -38.27 -27.96
C PRO A 7 16.30 -36.86 -28.59
N PRO A 8 15.46 -36.57 -29.60
CA PRO A 8 15.36 -35.21 -30.08
C PRO A 8 14.90 -34.35 -28.89
N LEU A 9 15.52 -33.19 -28.71
CA LEU A 9 15.12 -32.17 -27.72
C LEU A 9 13.76 -31.53 -28.11
N SER A 10 12.85 -32.31 -28.69
CA SER A 10 11.46 -31.98 -29.04
C SER A 10 10.57 -31.81 -27.80
N ALA A 11 11.14 -31.86 -26.60
CA ALA A 11 10.56 -31.12 -25.48
C ALA A 11 10.83 -29.63 -25.74
N GLU A 12 10.09 -29.11 -26.71
CA GLU A 12 9.73 -27.72 -26.90
C GLU A 12 9.18 -27.24 -25.55
N GLN A 13 10.10 -26.90 -24.64
CA GLN A 13 9.78 -26.18 -23.43
C GLN A 13 9.30 -24.83 -23.92
N SER A 14 8.00 -24.73 -24.21
CA SER A 14 7.30 -23.50 -24.48
C SER A 14 7.50 -22.62 -23.26
N ALA A 15 8.60 -21.85 -23.26
CA ALA A 15 8.91 -20.89 -22.23
C ALA A 15 7.66 -20.02 -22.11
N PRO A 16 7.03 -19.94 -20.93
CA PRO A 16 5.76 -19.24 -20.78
C PRO A 16 5.94 -17.83 -21.33
N ASP A 17 5.09 -17.47 -22.31
CA ASP A 17 5.15 -16.18 -22.98
C ASP A 17 5.27 -15.08 -21.91
N SER A 18 6.34 -14.29 -21.98
CA SER A 18 6.65 -13.25 -20.99
C SER A 18 5.46 -12.31 -20.73
N ARG A 19 4.58 -12.15 -21.72
CA ARG A 19 3.30 -11.43 -21.61
C ARG A 19 2.34 -12.12 -20.65
N SER A 20 2.17 -13.43 -20.75
CA SER A 20 1.29 -14.21 -19.87
C SER A 20 1.76 -14.16 -18.41
N VAL A 21 3.07 -14.24 -18.17
CA VAL A 21 3.63 -14.13 -16.82
C VAL A 21 3.38 -12.73 -16.24
N ARG A 22 3.55 -11.68 -17.04
CA ARG A 22 3.26 -10.29 -16.62
C ARG A 22 1.77 -10.06 -16.37
N LEU A 23 0.90 -10.63 -17.21
CA LEU A 23 -0.55 -10.52 -17.08
C LEU A 23 -1.03 -11.20 -15.80
N VAL A 24 -0.58 -12.42 -15.53
CA VAL A 24 -0.90 -13.15 -14.28
C VAL A 24 -0.39 -12.38 -13.06
N ARG A 25 0.81 -11.80 -13.12
CA ARG A 25 1.38 -11.03 -12.00
C ARG A 25 0.55 -9.78 -11.64
N ILE A 26 -0.15 -9.19 -12.60
CA ILE A 26 -1.02 -8.02 -12.38
C ILE A 26 -2.46 -8.45 -12.07
N LEU A 27 -2.99 -9.44 -12.79
CA LEU A 27 -4.36 -9.91 -12.61
C LEU A 27 -4.56 -10.62 -11.28
N LEU A 28 -3.57 -11.40 -10.82
CA LEU A 28 -3.68 -12.15 -9.57
C LEU A 28 -3.99 -11.25 -8.37
N PRO A 29 -3.22 -10.18 -8.05
CA PRO A 29 -3.55 -9.32 -6.91
C PRO A 29 -4.88 -8.58 -7.10
N VAL A 30 -5.26 -8.21 -8.33
CA VAL A 30 -6.55 -7.57 -8.60
C VAL A 30 -7.71 -8.52 -8.33
N VAL A 31 -7.61 -9.78 -8.76
CA VAL A 31 -8.63 -10.80 -8.49
C VAL A 31 -8.72 -11.10 -7.00
N VAL A 32 -7.58 -11.26 -6.32
CA VAL A 32 -7.57 -11.47 -4.86
C VAL A 32 -8.23 -10.29 -4.13
N LEU A 33 -7.91 -9.05 -4.53
CA LEU A 33 -8.54 -7.86 -3.97
C LEU A 33 -10.05 -7.85 -4.23
N ALA A 34 -10.48 -8.14 -5.46
CA ALA A 34 -11.89 -8.20 -5.82
C ALA A 34 -12.65 -9.26 -5.00
N ILE A 35 -12.07 -10.45 -4.83
CA ILE A 35 -12.62 -11.50 -3.97
C ILE A 35 -12.71 -11.04 -2.52
N GLY A 36 -11.66 -10.39 -1.99
CA GLY A 36 -11.65 -9.85 -0.63
C GLY A 36 -12.74 -8.80 -0.41
N VAL A 37 -12.93 -7.87 -1.34
CA VAL A 37 -13.98 -6.84 -1.30
C VAL A 37 -15.37 -7.49 -1.39
N ALA A 38 -15.55 -8.48 -2.27
CA ALA A 38 -16.81 -9.21 -2.39
C ALA A 38 -17.14 -10.00 -1.11
N ALA A 39 -16.13 -10.67 -0.53
CA ALA A 39 -16.28 -11.38 0.74
C ALA A 39 -16.64 -10.43 1.88
N TRP A 40 -16.02 -9.26 1.95
CA TRP A 40 -16.37 -8.24 2.94
C TRP A 40 -17.82 -7.76 2.81
N GLU A 41 -18.27 -7.40 1.60
CA GLU A 41 -19.67 -7.03 1.36
C GLU A 41 -20.63 -8.17 1.72
N ALA A 42 -20.26 -9.42 1.38
CA ALA A 42 -21.06 -10.60 1.72
C ALA A 42 -21.18 -10.80 3.23
N VAL A 43 -20.09 -10.65 3.99
CA VAL A 43 -20.10 -10.75 5.46
C VAL A 43 -20.98 -9.66 6.07
N VAL A 44 -20.86 -8.41 5.62
CA VAL A 44 -21.68 -7.29 6.12
C VAL A 44 -23.17 -7.57 5.89
N ARG A 45 -23.54 -8.02 4.69
CA ARG A 45 -24.94 -8.31 4.34
C ARG A 45 -25.48 -9.55 5.06
N ALA A 46 -24.69 -10.62 5.14
CA ALA A 46 -25.13 -11.88 5.75
C ALA A 46 -25.31 -11.78 7.27
N ASN A 47 -24.55 -10.91 7.94
CA ASN A 47 -24.65 -10.68 9.39
C ASN A 47 -25.52 -9.46 9.74
N GLU A 48 -26.17 -8.83 8.75
CA GLU A 48 -27.02 -7.64 8.93
C GLU A 48 -26.35 -6.54 9.76
N ILE A 49 -25.04 -6.34 9.55
CA ILE A 49 -24.25 -5.42 10.38
C ILE A 49 -24.74 -4.00 10.16
N PRO A 50 -25.11 -3.25 11.22
CA PRO A 50 -25.58 -1.89 11.06
C PRO A 50 -24.51 -1.00 10.40
N PRO A 51 -24.88 -0.14 9.42
CA PRO A 51 -23.91 0.65 8.65
C PRO A 51 -23.05 1.62 9.47
N TYR A 52 -23.51 2.03 10.65
CA TYR A 52 -22.74 2.90 11.55
C TYR A 52 -21.61 2.14 12.30
N VAL A 53 -21.66 0.81 12.34
CA VAL A 53 -20.59 -0.04 12.90
C VAL A 53 -19.61 -0.42 11.81
N LEU A 54 -20.12 -0.98 10.71
CA LEU A 54 -19.30 -1.41 9.58
C LEU A 54 -20.06 -1.19 8.27
N PRO A 55 -19.81 -0.08 7.56
CA PRO A 55 -20.37 0.12 6.24
C PRO A 55 -19.75 -0.88 5.25
N GLY A 56 -20.55 -1.37 4.31
CA GLY A 56 -20.02 -2.16 3.20
C GLY A 56 -19.12 -1.32 2.29
N PRO A 57 -18.21 -1.94 1.51
CA PRO A 57 -17.29 -1.25 0.60
C PRO A 57 -18.00 -0.28 -0.35
N GLY A 58 -19.18 -0.63 -0.85
CA GLY A 58 -19.96 0.25 -1.74
C GLY A 58 -20.43 1.53 -1.05
N ALA A 59 -20.79 1.46 0.23
CA ALA A 59 -21.18 2.63 1.01
C ALA A 59 -19.96 3.53 1.29
N VAL A 60 -18.82 2.94 1.65
CA VAL A 60 -17.55 3.67 1.84
C VAL A 60 -17.18 4.45 0.58
N PHE A 61 -17.23 3.82 -0.60
CA PHE A 61 -16.90 4.48 -1.86
C PHE A 61 -17.84 5.65 -2.17
N ARG A 62 -19.15 5.48 -1.95
CA ARG A 62 -20.13 6.56 -2.16
C ARG A 62 -19.87 7.75 -1.24
N THR A 63 -19.59 7.50 0.04
CA THR A 63 -19.24 8.55 1.01
C THR A 63 -17.96 9.27 0.60
N LEU A 64 -16.91 8.53 0.19
CA LEU A 64 -15.67 9.14 -0.28
C LEU A 64 -15.87 10.11 -1.45
N VAL A 65 -16.73 9.76 -2.41
CA VAL A 65 -16.99 10.58 -3.60
C VAL A 65 -17.95 11.74 -3.30
N ASN A 66 -19.08 11.46 -2.65
CA ASN A 66 -20.13 12.46 -2.42
C ASN A 66 -19.70 13.50 -1.39
N ASP A 67 -19.01 13.06 -0.34
CA ASP A 67 -18.59 13.93 0.76
C ASP A 67 -17.14 14.42 0.57
N TRP A 68 -16.52 14.15 -0.59
CA TRP A 68 -15.14 14.52 -0.89
C TRP A 68 -14.80 15.98 -0.51
N PRO A 69 -15.61 17.00 -0.83
CA PRO A 69 -15.28 18.39 -0.48
C PRO A 69 -15.14 18.64 1.03
N VAL A 70 -15.89 17.88 1.85
CA VAL A 70 -15.82 17.95 3.30
C VAL A 70 -14.65 17.12 3.82
N LEU A 71 -14.51 15.87 3.37
CA LEU A 71 -13.42 14.98 3.78
C LEU A 71 -12.05 15.57 3.42
N SER A 72 -11.90 16.14 2.22
CA SER A 72 -10.63 16.70 1.76
C SER A 72 -10.21 17.89 2.61
N ARG A 73 -11.15 18.72 3.08
CA ARG A 73 -10.83 19.84 3.96
C ARG A 73 -10.29 19.35 5.29
N SER A 74 -10.92 18.35 5.90
CA SER A 74 -10.43 17.74 7.15
C SER A 74 -9.07 17.08 6.96
N LEU A 75 -8.89 16.34 5.86
CA LEU A 75 -7.62 15.71 5.50
C LEU A 75 -6.51 16.75 5.36
N LEU A 76 -6.77 17.86 4.66
CA LEU A 76 -5.82 18.94 4.47
C LEU A 76 -5.45 19.62 5.79
N THR A 77 -6.42 19.86 6.69
CA THR A 77 -6.12 20.40 8.02
C THR A 77 -5.17 19.50 8.80
N THR A 78 -5.43 18.19 8.84
CA THR A 78 -4.53 17.24 9.53
C THR A 78 -3.15 17.20 8.89
N LEU A 79 -3.08 17.17 7.55
CA LEU A 79 -1.80 17.19 6.84
C LEU A 79 -1.03 18.46 7.13
N GLN A 80 -1.69 19.62 7.08
CA GLN A 80 -1.09 20.91 7.36
C GLN A 80 -0.52 20.94 8.77
N THR A 81 -1.30 20.61 9.80
CA THR A 81 -0.82 20.58 11.18
C THR A 81 0.34 19.59 11.37
N THR A 82 0.28 18.43 10.72
CA THR A 82 1.37 17.44 10.76
C THR A 82 2.65 17.99 10.13
N LEU A 83 2.55 18.65 8.98
CA LEU A 83 3.68 19.24 8.27
C LEU A 83 4.28 20.41 9.06
N GLU A 84 3.45 21.28 9.64
CA GLU A 84 3.89 22.37 10.52
C GLU A 84 4.68 21.82 11.71
N GLY A 85 4.13 20.80 12.40
CA GLY A 85 4.82 20.11 13.50
C GLY A 85 6.13 19.44 13.06
N PHE A 86 6.12 18.77 11.91
CA PHE A 86 7.31 18.12 11.33
C PHE A 86 8.42 19.14 11.02
N VAL A 87 8.08 20.27 10.40
CA VAL A 87 9.03 21.35 10.10
C VAL A 87 9.60 21.95 11.38
N ALA A 88 8.74 22.23 12.36
CA ALA A 88 9.18 22.74 13.66
C ALA A 88 10.13 21.76 14.37
N ALA A 89 9.79 20.46 14.35
CA ALA A 89 10.63 19.41 14.92
C ALA A 89 11.97 19.27 14.17
N ALA A 90 11.98 19.34 12.84
CA ALA A 90 13.19 19.26 12.03
C ALA A 90 14.14 20.44 12.31
N ILE A 91 13.61 21.66 12.33
CA ILE A 91 14.38 22.87 12.66
C ILE A 91 14.91 22.79 14.10
N GLY A 92 14.06 22.42 15.05
CA GLY A 92 14.45 22.27 16.45
C GLY A 92 15.53 21.21 16.63
N GLY A 93 15.38 20.04 16.02
CA GLY A 93 16.37 18.96 16.04
C GLY A 93 17.71 19.38 15.42
N MET A 94 17.68 20.10 14.29
CA MET A 94 18.89 20.62 13.65
C MET A 94 19.58 21.67 14.51
N ALA A 95 18.84 22.61 15.10
CA ALA A 95 19.39 23.61 16.02
C ALA A 95 20.07 22.94 17.22
N LEU A 96 19.40 21.96 17.85
CA LEU A 96 19.97 21.19 18.95
C LEU A 96 21.24 20.44 18.55
N ALA A 97 21.26 19.80 17.39
CA ALA A 97 22.44 19.12 16.87
C ALA A 97 23.63 20.08 16.67
N LEU A 98 23.39 21.27 16.12
CA LEU A 98 24.42 22.30 15.95
C LEU A 98 24.94 22.84 17.28
N LEU A 99 24.05 23.06 18.26
CA LEU A 99 24.43 23.47 19.61
C LEU A 99 25.36 22.43 20.25
N PHE A 100 25.02 21.13 20.15
CA PHE A 100 25.86 20.06 20.66
C PHE A 100 27.19 19.96 19.93
N ASN A 101 27.21 20.14 18.61
CA ASN A 101 28.43 20.12 17.82
C ASN A 101 29.40 21.26 18.17
N GLN A 102 28.89 22.46 18.51
CA GLN A 102 29.71 23.61 18.90
C GLN A 102 30.05 23.67 20.39
N SER A 103 29.34 22.92 21.23
CA SER A 103 29.56 22.97 22.67
C SER A 103 30.89 22.31 23.03
N LYS A 104 31.89 23.13 23.38
CA LYS A 104 33.18 22.72 23.97
C LYS A 104 33.05 21.97 25.31
N TRP A 105 31.84 21.69 25.80
CA TRP A 105 31.61 20.85 26.98
C TRP A 105 32.11 19.41 26.82
N LEU A 106 32.28 18.92 25.58
CA LEU A 106 32.90 17.62 25.28
C LEU A 106 34.43 17.69 25.16
N GLU A 107 35.02 18.88 25.12
CA GLU A 107 36.47 19.07 25.05
C GLU A 107 37.12 19.12 26.45
N TYR A 108 36.30 19.21 27.52
CA TYR A 108 36.74 19.36 28.91
C TYR A 108 36.52 18.12 29.80
N SER A 109 36.12 16.98 29.23
CA SER A 109 36.14 15.66 29.89
C SER A 109 37.00 14.69 29.11
#